data_AF-A0A6S7KET1-F1
#
_entry.id   AF-A0A6S7KET1-F1
#
_cell.length_a   1.000
_cell.length_b   1.000
_cell.length_c   1.000
_cell.angle_alpha   90.00
_cell.angle_beta   90.00
_cell.angle_gamma   90.00
#
_symmetry.space_group_name_H-M   'P 1'
#
loop_
_entity.id
_entity.type
_entity.pdbx_description
1 polymer ?
#
loop_
_entity_poly.entity_id
_entity_poly.type
_entity_poly.pdbx_seq_one_letter_code
_entity_poly.pdbx_strand_id
1 'polypeptide(L)'
;MVAFWETTISDYDISSIYKSEFGTCPFSWIEYGMSCYQLNKDTKSNYRAASTCQRSGGDLTNIDTNVEQAFILTILIDKTWI
;
A
#
# COMPACT_ATOMS: atom_id res chain seq x y z
N MET A 1 -12.16 -44.12 12.06
CA MET A 1 -11.40 -42.89 12.32
C MET A 1 -11.27 -42.16 11.00
N VAL A 2 -11.55 -40.86 10.96
CA VAL A 2 -11.39 -40.03 9.75
C VAL A 2 -10.29 -39.04 10.02
N ALA A 3 -9.33 -38.96 9.11
CA ALA A 3 -8.32 -37.91 9.10
C ALA A 3 -8.72 -36.86 8.06
N PHE A 4 -8.37 -35.60 8.32
CA PHE A 4 -8.45 -34.52 7.36
C PHE A 4 -7.03 -34.00 7.05
N TRP A 5 -6.89 -33.42 5.87
CA TRP A 5 -5.69 -32.70 5.46
C TRP A 5 -6.12 -31.38 4.85
N GLU A 6 -5.35 -30.32 5.10
CA GLU A 6 -5.56 -29.01 4.50
C GLU A 6 -4.98 -28.99 3.08
N THR A 7 -5.63 -28.25 2.18
CA THR A 7 -5.10 -27.99 0.84
C THR A 7 -4.04 -26.90 0.89
N THR A 8 -2.89 -27.13 0.28
CA THR A 8 -1.87 -26.09 0.09
C THR A 8 -2.20 -25.29 -1.17
N ILE A 9 -2.40 -23.98 -1.03
CA ILE A 9 -2.60 -23.05 -2.16
C ILE A 9 -1.23 -22.64 -2.70
N SER A 10 -1.09 -22.55 -4.03
CA SER A 10 0.17 -22.06 -4.62
C SER A 10 0.33 -20.56 -4.43
N ASP A 11 1.57 -20.05 -4.43
CA ASP A 11 1.84 -18.61 -4.34
C ASP A 11 1.16 -17.82 -5.47
N TYR A 12 1.01 -18.44 -6.65
CA TYR A 12 0.30 -17.86 -7.79
C TYR A 12 -1.19 -17.68 -7.52
N ASP A 13 -1.82 -18.70 -6.94
CA ASP A 13 -3.24 -18.65 -6.60
C ASP A 13 -3.49 -17.67 -5.46
N ILE A 14 -2.61 -17.60 -4.46
CA ILE A 14 -2.65 -16.58 -3.39
C ILE A 14 -2.61 -15.17 -4.02
N SER A 15 -1.68 -14.92 -4.93
CA SER A 15 -1.58 -13.63 -5.62
C SER A 15 -2.83 -13.31 -6.46
N SER A 16 -3.40 -14.32 -7.10
CA SER A 16 -4.60 -14.17 -7.93
C SER A 16 -5.85 -13.85 -7.11
N ILE A 17 -6.05 -14.56 -5.99
CA ILE A 17 -7.13 -14.29 -5.03
C ILE A 17 -6.99 -12.88 -4.48
N TYR A 18 -5.79 -12.54 -4.02
CA TYR A 18 -5.50 -11.24 -3.45
C TYR A 18 -5.81 -10.10 -4.44
N LYS A 19 -5.38 -10.20 -5.70
CA LYS A 19 -5.70 -9.20 -6.74
C LYS A 19 -7.19 -9.14 -7.07
N SER A 20 -7.91 -10.28 -6.99
CA SER A 20 -9.35 -10.29 -7.25
C SER A 20 -10.15 -9.64 -6.12
N GLU A 21 -9.70 -9.78 -4.88
CA GLU A 21 -10.38 -9.23 -3.69
C GLU A 21 -10.02 -7.75 -3.45
N PHE A 22 -8.75 -7.39 -3.59
CA PHE A 22 -8.23 -6.07 -3.21
C PHE A 22 -7.85 -5.18 -4.41
N GLY A 23 -7.86 -5.72 -5.62
CA GLY A 23 -7.50 -4.98 -6.83
C GLY A 23 -5.99 -4.75 -6.98
N THR A 24 -5.64 -3.77 -7.80
CA THR A 24 -4.26 -3.34 -8.06
C THR A 24 -4.15 -1.83 -7.95
N CYS A 25 -3.02 -1.34 -7.43
CA CYS A 25 -2.79 0.09 -7.34
C CYS A 25 -2.61 0.77 -8.72
N PRO A 26 -2.98 2.06 -8.85
CA PRO A 26 -2.73 2.83 -10.05
C PRO A 26 -1.24 2.93 -10.41
N PHE A 27 -0.93 3.26 -11.67
CA PHE A 27 0.44 3.43 -12.12
C PHE A 27 1.18 4.50 -11.29
N SER A 28 2.41 4.18 -10.87
CA SER A 28 3.27 5.00 -10.00
C SER A 28 2.85 5.09 -8.53
N TRP A 29 1.88 4.28 -8.08
CA TRP A 29 1.55 4.11 -6.66
C TRP A 29 2.21 2.85 -6.13
N ILE A 30 2.53 2.86 -4.83
CA ILE A 30 3.21 1.77 -4.16
C ILE A 30 2.18 1.02 -3.32
N GLU A 31 2.11 -0.28 -3.52
CA GLU A 31 1.22 -1.15 -2.78
C GLU A 31 1.85 -1.62 -1.46
N TYR A 32 1.08 -1.57 -0.39
CA TYR A 32 1.46 -2.18 0.87
C TYR A 32 0.26 -2.58 1.72
N GLY A 33 0.18 -3.88 2.02
CA GLY A 33 -1.06 -4.46 2.53
C GLY A 33 -2.20 -4.13 1.58
N MET A 34 -3.39 -3.87 2.12
CA MET A 34 -4.60 -3.58 1.34
C MET A 34 -4.71 -2.11 0.89
N SER A 35 -3.61 -1.36 0.89
CA SER A 35 -3.58 0.08 0.64
C SER A 35 -2.56 0.48 -0.43
N CYS A 36 -2.87 1.56 -1.14
CA CYS A 36 -2.01 2.17 -2.15
C CYS A 36 -1.50 3.52 -1.67
N TYR A 37 -0.18 3.72 -1.73
CA TYR A 37 0.49 4.92 -1.26
C TYR A 37 1.10 5.69 -2.43
N GLN A 38 0.94 7.02 -2.41
CA GLN A 38 1.60 7.92 -3.34
C GLN A 38 2.49 8.90 -2.59
N LEU A 39 3.77 8.93 -2.93
CA LEU A 39 4.71 9.87 -2.35
C LEU A 39 4.72 11.18 -3.14
N ASN A 40 4.31 12.27 -2.51
CA ASN A 40 4.42 13.62 -3.05
C ASN A 40 5.60 14.36 -2.39
N LYS A 41 6.63 14.72 -3.16
CA LYS A 41 7.84 15.41 -2.66
C LYS A 41 7.64 16.90 -2.35
N ASP A 42 6.50 17.47 -2.76
CA ASP A 42 6.17 18.88 -2.53
C ASP A 42 5.90 19.16 -1.04
N THR A 43 6.66 20.06 -0.45
CA THR A 43 6.36 20.58 0.89
C THR A 43 5.15 21.52 0.82
N LYS A 44 4.00 21.04 1.29
CA LYS A 44 2.75 21.82 1.38
C LYS A 44 2.27 21.84 2.84
N SER A 45 1.47 22.84 3.20
CA SER A 45 0.73 22.79 4.47
C SER A 45 -0.25 21.61 4.45
N ASN A 46 -0.56 21.03 5.61
CA ASN A 46 -1.44 19.85 5.74
C ASN A 46 -2.76 20.01 4.97
N TYR A 47 -3.39 21.18 5.05
CA TYR A 47 -4.63 21.47 4.31
C TYR A 47 -4.44 21.39 2.78
N ARG A 48 -3.35 21.97 2.27
CA ARG A 48 -3.04 21.92 0.83
C ARG A 48 -2.63 20.52 0.39
N ALA A 49 -1.93 19.77 1.22
CA ALA A 49 -1.59 18.37 0.98
C ALA A 49 -2.86 17.51 0.86
N ALA A 50 -3.78 17.60 1.82
CA ALA A 50 -5.06 16.87 1.80
C ALA A 50 -5.87 17.17 0.53
N SER A 51 -6.04 18.45 0.19
CA SER A 51 -6.74 18.83 -1.04
C SER A 51 -6.05 18.32 -2.32
N THR A 52 -4.73 18.11 -2.28
CA THR A 52 -3.97 17.56 -3.42
C THR A 52 -4.20 16.06 -3.54
N CYS A 53 -4.11 15.32 -2.43
CA CYS A 53 -4.39 13.87 -2.42
C CYS A 53 -5.82 13.56 -2.86
N GLN A 54 -6.80 14.34 -2.40
CA GLN A 54 -8.20 14.22 -2.79
C GLN A 54 -8.43 14.43 -4.29
N ARG A 55 -7.71 15.36 -4.91
CA ARG A 55 -7.76 15.56 -6.38
C ARG A 55 -7.18 14.37 -7.15
N SER A 56 -6.25 13.64 -6.56
CA SER A 56 -5.66 12.42 -7.13
C SER A 56 -6.49 11.16 -6.84
N GLY A 57 -7.65 11.28 -6.20
CA GLY A 57 -8.52 10.14 -5.86
C GLY A 57 -8.11 9.38 -4.59
N GLY A 58 -7.19 9.92 -3.79
CA GLY A 58 -6.80 9.37 -2.48
C GLY A 58 -7.11 10.33 -1.34
N ASP A 59 -6.61 10.04 -0.15
CA ASP A 59 -6.63 10.98 0.98
C ASP A 59 -5.22 11.14 1.56
N LEU A 60 -5.02 12.15 2.39
CA LEU A 60 -3.79 12.28 3.15
C LEU A 60 -3.69 11.11 4.13
N THR A 61 -2.64 10.30 4.00
CA THR A 61 -2.46 9.11 4.86
C THR A 61 -2.29 9.53 6.31
N ASN A 62 -3.00 8.83 7.20
CA ASN A 62 -2.72 8.86 8.64
C ASN A 62 -1.96 7.60 8.98
N ILE A 63 -0.78 7.72 9.57
CA ILE A 63 0.06 6.56 9.89
C ILE A 63 -0.35 6.04 11.26
N ASP A 64 -1.11 4.96 11.27
CA ASP A 64 -1.72 4.44 12.51
C ASP A 64 -0.88 3.33 13.17
N THR A 65 0.01 2.69 12.40
CA THR A 65 0.80 1.55 12.90
C THR A 65 2.30 1.77 12.75
N ASN A 66 3.08 1.20 13.67
CA ASN A 66 4.55 1.22 13.60
C ASN A 66 5.09 0.49 12.36
N VAL A 67 4.35 -0.50 11.86
CA VAL A 67 4.73 -1.25 10.66
C VAL A 67 4.54 -0.39 9.41
N GLU A 68 3.43 0.32 9.30
CA GLU A 68 3.18 1.29 8.22
C GLU A 68 4.19 2.43 8.26
N GLN A 69 4.50 2.96 9.45
CA GLN A 69 5.55 3.97 9.65
C GLN A 69 6.91 3.48 9.14
N ALA A 70 7.30 2.25 9.50
CA ALA A 70 8.57 1.67 9.05
C ALA A 70 8.60 1.52 7.53
N PHE A 71 7.51 1.04 6.94
CA PHE A 71 7.38 0.89 5.49
C PHE A 71 7.49 2.23 4.73
N ILE A 72 6.76 3.25 5.19
CA ILE A 72 6.81 4.60 4.59
C ILE A 72 8.23 5.18 4.67
N LEU A 73 8.93 4.96 5.79
CA LEU A 73 10.34 5.35 5.91
C LEU A 73 11.22 4.61 4.89
N THR A 74 11.02 3.31 4.68
CA THR A 74 11.75 2.57 3.65
C THR A 74 11.51 3.15 2.25
N ILE A 75 10.27 3.51 1.89
CA ILE A 75 9.97 4.16 0.61
C ILE A 75 10.66 5.53 0.49
N LEU A 76 10.57 6.34 1.55
CA LEU A 76 11.19 7.67 1.58
C LEU A 76 12.71 7.60 1.40
N ILE A 77 13.33 6.61 2.05
CA ILE A 77 14.76 6.33 1.96
C ILE A 77 15.09 5.81 0.55
N ASP A 78 14.39 4.82 0.02
CA ASP A 78 14.65 4.29 -1.33
C ASP A 78 14.58 5.38 -2.43
N LYS A 79 13.66 6.35 -2.29
CA LYS A 79 13.51 7.47 -3.24
C LYS A 79 14.43 8.68 -2.97
N THR A 80 15.28 8.60 -1.95
CA THR A 80 16.27 9.65 -1.60
C THR A 80 17.71 9.23 -1.84
N TRP A 81 17.98 7.95 -2.10
CA TRP A 81 19.32 7.46 -2.42
C TRP A 81 19.49 7.43 -3.94
N ILE A 82 19.93 8.59 -4.46
CA ILE A 82 20.49 8.92 -5.79
C ILE A 82 19.68 8.46 -7.01
#